data_AF-A0A7W0LT36-F1
#
_entry.id   AF-A0A7W0LT36-F1
#
_cell.length_a   1.000
_cell.length_b   1.000
_cell.length_c   1.000
_cell.angle_alpha   90.00
_cell.angle_beta   90.00
_cell.angle_gamma   90.00
#
_symmetry.space_group_name_H-M   'P 1'
#
loop_
_entity.id
_entity.type
_entity.pdbx_description
1 polymer ?
#
loop_
_entity_poly.entity_id
_entity_poly.type
_entity_poly.pdbx_seq_one_letter_code
_entity_poly.pdbx_strand_id
1 'polypeptide(L)' 'MRVWIDQDLCTGDGLCVDHCPEVFVLLEDGISYVVDDGRVCHDPGGAEQTAHVPDRRAGDVIAAAEDCPGECIFIEPG' A
#
# COMPACT_ATOMS: atom_id res chain seq x y z
N MET A 1 12.23 -4.34 1.41
CA MET A 1 11.22 -4.91 0.47
C MET A 1 10.46 -3.78 -0.19
N ARG A 2 9.73 -4.05 -1.26
CA ARG A 2 8.86 -3.06 -1.91
C ARG A 2 7.41 -3.49 -1.84
N VAL A 3 6.49 -2.53 -1.89
CA VAL A 3 5.05 -2.77 -1.82
C VAL A 3 4.31 -1.92 -2.85
N TRP A 4 3.21 -2.45 -3.38
CA TRP A 4 2.25 -1.73 -4.23
C TRP A 4 0.82 -2.20 -3.97
N ILE A 5 -0.15 -1.40 -4.43
CA ILE A 5 -1.58 -1.73 -4.34
C ILE A 5 -2.15 -1.91 -5.75
N ASP A 6 -2.88 -3.00 -5.96
CA ASP A 6 -3.73 -3.20 -7.14
C ASP A 6 -5.03 -2.41 -6.99
N GLN A 7 -5.21 -1.41 -7.85
CA GLN A 7 -6.36 -0.50 -7.77
C GLN A 7 -7.66 -1.13 -8.25
N ASP A 8 -7.60 -2.19 -9.06
CA ASP A 8 -8.80 -2.91 -9.51
C ASP A 8 -9.37 -3.82 -8.42
N LEU A 9 -8.53 -4.23 -7.46
CA LEU A 9 -8.91 -5.07 -6.33
C LEU A 9 -9.21 -4.26 -5.06
N CYS A 10 -8.73 -3.02 -4.97
CA CYS A 10 -8.90 -2.19 -3.78
C CYS A 10 -10.38 -1.87 -3.53
N THR A 11 -10.88 -2.20 -2.34
CA THR A 11 -12.27 -1.96 -1.94
C THR A 11 -12.47 -0.67 -1.14
N GLY A 12 -11.39 0.06 -0.83
CA GLY A 12 -11.45 1.33 -0.10
C GLY A 12 -11.66 1.21 1.41
N ASP A 13 -11.44 0.03 2.00
CA ASP A 13 -11.74 -0.22 3.43
C ASP A 13 -10.84 0.57 4.40
N GLY A 14 -9.64 0.98 3.95
CA GLY A 14 -8.74 1.84 4.72
C GLY A 14 -7.86 1.14 5.75
N LEU A 15 -8.02 -0.17 5.99
CA LEU A 15 -7.22 -0.91 6.98
C LEU A 15 -5.71 -0.80 6.76
N CYS A 16 -5.24 -0.76 5.50
CA CYS A 16 -3.82 -0.56 5.22
C CYS A 16 -3.27 0.73 5.84
N VAL A 17 -4.07 1.80 5.86
CA VAL A 17 -3.71 3.09 6.48
C VAL A 17 -3.69 2.96 7.99
N ASP A 18 -4.61 2.19 8.59
CA ASP A 18 -4.63 1.92 10.04
C ASP A 18 -3.39 1.13 10.48
N HIS A 19 -2.95 0.16 9.69
CA HIS A 19 -1.75 -0.63 9.95
C HIS A 19 -0.45 0.18 9.75
N CYS A 20 -0.35 0.94 8.66
CA CYS A 20 0.90 1.62 8.31
C CYS A 20 0.68 2.94 7.53
N PRO A 21 0.30 4.05 8.20
CA PRO A 21 0.04 5.33 7.55
C PRO A 21 1.29 6.01 6.98
N GLU A 22 2.50 5.50 7.31
CA GLU A 22 3.75 5.92 6.68
C GLU A 22 3.90 5.40 5.24
N VAL A 23 3.27 4.27 4.94
CA VAL A 23 3.44 3.54 3.66
C VAL A 23 2.17 3.60 2.82
N PHE A 24 1.00 3.74 3.43
CA PHE A 24 -0.29 3.74 2.75
C PHE A 24 -1.07 5.03 2.97
N VAL A 25 -1.85 5.41 1.97
CA VAL A 25 -2.79 6.55 2.03
C VAL A 25 -4.07 6.19 1.28
N LEU A 26 -5.22 6.56 1.83
CA LEU A 26 -6.52 6.51 1.13
C LEU A 26 -6.81 7.89 0.54
N LEU A 27 -7.03 7.98 -0.78
CA LEU A 27 -7.35 9.23 -1.45
C LEU A 27 -8.87 9.44 -1.60
N GLU A 28 -9.25 10.62 -2.11
CA GLU A 28 -10.65 11.04 -2.27
C GLU A 28 -11.42 10.24 -3.34
N ASP A 29 -10.72 9.50 -4.19
CA ASP A 29 -11.30 8.53 -5.13
C ASP A 29 -11.79 7.24 -4.46
N GLY A 30 -11.52 7.08 -3.17
CA GLY A 30 -11.99 5.97 -2.36
C GLY A 30 -11.12 4.72 -2.44
N ILE A 31 -9.90 4.81 -2.99
CA ILE A 31 -8.95 3.69 -3.04
C ILE A 31 -7.58 4.08 -2.47
N SER A 32 -6.85 3.07 -2.02
CA SER A 32 -5.59 3.25 -1.30
C SER A 32 -4.39 3.19 -2.23
N TYR A 33 -3.35 3.95 -1.91
CA TYR A 33 -2.10 4.04 -2.66
C TYR A 33 -0.91 3.90 -1.73
N VAL A 34 0.26 3.61 -2.29
CA VAL A 34 1.51 3.61 -1.53
C VAL A 34 2.17 4.99 -1.53
N VAL A 35 2.92 5.28 -0.47
CA VAL A 35 3.72 6.50 -0.31
C VAL A 35 5.20 6.13 -0.35
N ASP A 36 5.92 6.64 -1.34
CA ASP A 36 7.37 6.47 -1.47
C ASP A 36 8.06 7.82 -1.26
N ASP A 37 8.84 7.93 -0.18
CA ASP A 37 9.55 9.16 0.21
C ASP A 37 8.66 10.42 0.23
N GLY A 38 7.47 10.28 0.83
CA GLY A 38 6.47 11.35 0.91
C GLY A 38 5.70 11.65 -0.38
N ARG A 39 5.99 10.93 -1.48
CA ARG A 39 5.25 11.03 -2.74
C ARG A 39 4.19 9.93 -2.81
N VAL A 40 2.94 10.32 -3.09
CA VAL A 40 1.86 9.37 -3.35
C VAL A 40 2.00 8.78 -4.75
N CYS A 41 2.12 7.46 -4.83
CA CYS A 41 2.23 6.67 -6.04
C CYS A 41 0.85 6.39 -6.66
N HIS A 42 0.19 7.42 -7.21
CA HIS A 42 -1.20 7.34 -7.69
C HIS A 42 -1.40 7.46 -9.21
N ASP A 43 -0.35 7.80 -9.95
CA ASP A 43 -0.42 7.97 -11.41
C ASP A 43 0.90 7.49 -12.03
N PRO A 44 0.94 6.29 -12.63
CA PRO A 44 -0.20 5.39 -12.90
C PRO A 44 -0.65 4.53 -11.70
N GLY A 45 0.06 4.54 -10.56
CA GLY A 45 -0.19 3.60 -9.45
C GLY A 45 0.23 2.16 -9.79
N GLY A 46 -0.35 1.19 -9.08
CA GLY A 46 -0.13 -0.24 -9.35
C GLY A 46 1.32 -0.71 -9.24
N ALA A 47 1.63 -1.82 -9.90
CA ALA A 47 2.98 -2.40 -9.95
C ALA A 47 4.03 -1.45 -10.58
N GLU A 48 3.60 -0.45 -11.34
CA GLU A 48 4.50 0.55 -11.95
C GLU A 48 5.00 1.58 -10.92
N GLN A 49 4.29 1.76 -9.80
CA GLN A 49 4.68 2.68 -8.74
C GLN A 49 4.65 1.99 -7.37
N THR A 50 5.80 1.41 -7.03
CA THR A 50 6.04 0.74 -5.75
C THR A 50 6.63 1.70 -4.71
N ALA A 51 6.47 1.40 -3.43
CA ALA A 51 7.11 2.11 -2.33
C ALA A 51 8.16 1.25 -1.62
N HIS A 52 9.25 1.88 -1.17
CA HIS A 52 10.22 1.23 -0.31
C HIS A 52 9.66 1.09 1.11
N VAL A 53 9.69 -0.14 1.66
CA VAL A 53 9.31 -0.40 3.05
C VAL A 53 10.55 -0.50 3.93
N PRO A 54 10.74 0.42 4.89
CA PRO A 54 11.82 0.31 5.88
C PRO A 54 11.67 -0.97 6.72
N ASP A 55 12.78 -1.63 7.07
CA ASP A 55 12.75 -2.90 7.83
C ASP A 55 11.90 -2.84 9.11
N ARG A 56 11.90 -1.70 9.81
CA ARG A 56 11.09 -1.47 11.02
C ARG A 56 9.57 -1.54 10.77
N ARG A 57 9.12 -1.33 9.53
CA ARG A 57 7.72 -1.35 9.08
C ARG A 57 7.36 -2.64 8.36
N ALA A 58 8.29 -3.59 8.22
CA ALA A 58 8.04 -4.80 7.47
C ALA A 58 6.88 -5.62 8.06
N GLY A 59 6.83 -5.76 9.38
CA GLY A 59 5.72 -6.44 10.06
C GLY A 59 4.37 -5.75 9.85
N ASP A 60 4.33 -4.42 9.95
CA ASP A 60 3.11 -3.63 9.75
C ASP A 60 2.55 -3.78 8.33
N VAL A 61 3.42 -3.79 7.31
CA VAL A 61 3.03 -3.97 5.90
C VAL A 61 2.59 -5.40 5.61
N ILE A 62 3.21 -6.41 6.23
CA ILE A 62 2.77 -7.80 6.10
C ILE A 62 1.37 -7.96 6.73
N ALA A 63 1.16 -7.44 7.94
CA ALA A 63 -0.15 -7.49 8.60
C ALA A 63 -1.21 -6.75 7.76
N ALA A 64 -0.87 -5.59 7.20
CA ALA A 64 -1.76 -4.87 6.30
C ALA A 64 -2.19 -5.72 5.09
N ALA A 65 -1.26 -6.49 4.49
CA ALA A 65 -1.57 -7.36 3.37
C ALA A 65 -2.43 -8.57 3.77
N GLU A 66 -2.17 -9.17 4.94
CA GLU A 66 -2.95 -10.30 5.47
C GLU A 66 -4.38 -9.90 5.88
N ASP A 67 -4.55 -8.70 6.44
CA ASP A 67 -5.85 -8.19 6.90
C ASP A 67 -6.63 -7.45 5.79
N CYS A 68 -6.05 -7.27 4.59
CA CYS A 68 -6.68 -6.56 3.48
C CYS A 68 -7.87 -7.34 2.88
N PRO A 69 -9.12 -6.85 2.97
CA PRO A 69 -10.28 -7.58 2.45
C PRO A 69 -10.29 -7.75 0.93
N GLY A 70 -9.65 -6.83 0.21
CA GLY A 70 -9.53 -6.88 -1.24
C GLY A 70 -8.35 -7.72 -1.73
N GLU A 71 -7.51 -8.24 -0.83
CA GLU A 71 -6.25 -8.93 -1.15
C GLU A 71 -5.40 -8.15 -2.16
N CYS A 72 -5.43 -6.81 -2.07
CA CYS A 72 -4.93 -5.91 -3.10
C CYS A 72 -3.51 -5.40 -2.84
N ILE A 73 -2.83 -5.87 -1.80
CA ILE A 73 -1.49 -5.39 -1.40
C ILE A 73 -0.45 -6.44 -1.78
N PHE A 74 0.51 -6.05 -2.62
CA PHE A 74 1.54 -6.93 -3.14
C PHE A 74 2.91 -6.54 -2.62
N ILE A 75 3.65 -7.50 -2.09
CA ILE A 75 5.00 -7.32 -1.52
C ILE A 75 6.01 -8.04 -2.40
N GLU A 76 7.07 -7.32 -2.76
CA GLU A 76 8.13 -7.82 -3.62
C GLU A 76 9.50 -7.76 -2.92
N PRO A 77 10.41 -8.71 -3.20
CA PRO A 77 11.81 -8.60 -2.83
C PRO A 77 12.40 -7.28 -3.37
N GLY A 78 13.17 -6.60 -2.51
CA GLY A 78 13.84 -5.34 -2.87
C GLY A 78 15.21 -5.55 -3.49
#